data_AF-A0A937LDK0-F1
#
_entry.id   AF-A0A937LDK0-F1
#
_cell.length_a   1.000
_cell.length_b   1.000
_cell.length_c   1.000
_cell.angle_alpha   90.00
_cell.angle_beta   90.00
_cell.angle_gamma   90.00
#
_symmetry.space_group_name_H-M   'P 1'
#
loop_
_entity.id
_entity.type
_entity.pdbx_description
1 polymer ?
#
loop_
_entity_poly.entity_id
_entity_poly.type
_entity_poly.pdbx_seq_one_letter_code
_entity_poly.pdbx_strand_id
1 'polypeptide(L)' 'MQDSINMTVSQCFEVERMNRAIEATADPAQLQMIAKQLLHAWQSQRAATDWVIRQNQGLSI' A
#
# COMPACT_ATOMS: atom_id res chain seq x y z
N MET A 1 21.97 -6.82 11.15
CA MET A 1 20.65 -7.31 10.71
C MET A 1 19.94 -6.12 10.09
N GLN A 2 19.53 -6.18 8.83
CA GLN A 2 18.73 -5.11 8.23
C GLN A 2 17.42 -5.03 9.01
N ASP A 3 17.14 -3.91 9.66
CA ASP A 3 15.82 -3.66 10.25
C ASP A 3 14.79 -3.71 9.13
N SER A 4 14.03 -4.81 9.06
CA SER A 4 12.93 -4.94 8.12
C SER A 4 11.86 -3.92 8.50
N ILE A 5 11.44 -3.09 7.54
CA ILE A 5 10.27 -2.22 7.74
C ILE A 5 9.07 -3.15 7.93
N ASN A 6 8.69 -3.35 9.19
CA ASN A 6 7.53 -4.14 9.56
C ASN A 6 6.28 -3.27 9.52
N MET A 7 5.16 -3.86 9.16
CA MET A 7 3.88 -3.17 9.23
C MET A 7 3.53 -2.81 10.67
N THR A 8 2.98 -1.63 10.88
CA THR A 8 2.41 -1.24 12.17
C THR A 8 1.11 -2.00 12.42
N VAL A 9 0.68 -2.07 13.68
CA VAL A 9 -0.62 -2.69 14.05
C VAL A 9 -1.78 -2.09 13.26
N SER A 10 -1.78 -0.76 13.08
CA SER A 10 -2.81 -0.08 12.27
C SER A 10 -2.77 -0.50 10.80
N GLN A 11 -1.58 -0.63 10.22
CA GLN A 11 -1.43 -1.10 8.84
C GLN A 11 -1.93 -2.54 8.68
N CYS A 12 -1.68 -3.42 9.65
CA CYS A 12 -2.20 -4.79 9.63
C CYS A 12 -3.74 -4.81 9.68
N PHE A 13 -4.35 -3.96 10.52
CA PHE A 13 -5.81 -3.85 10.59
C PHE A 13 -6.42 -3.36 9.27
N GLU A 14 -5.79 -2.37 8.62
CA GLU A 14 -6.25 -1.89 7.32
C GLU A 14 -6.18 -2.97 6.24
N VAL A 15 -5.15 -3.82 6.25
CA VAL A 15 -5.05 -4.97 5.35
C VAL A 15 -6.17 -5.98 5.63
N GLU A 16 -6.42 -6.33 6.89
CA GLU A 16 -7.54 -7.21 7.26
C GLU A 16 -8.90 -6.64 6.83
N ARG A 17 -9.11 -5.34 7.01
CA ARG A 17 -10.33 -4.66 6.56
C ARG A 17 -10.52 -4.77 5.04
N MET A 18 -9.45 -4.55 4.27
CA MET A 18 -9.49 -4.68 2.80
C MET A 18 -9.71 -6.13 2.36
N ASN A 19 -9.05 -7.10 3.01
CA ASN A 19 -9.25 -8.53 2.72
C ASN A 19 -10.71 -8.92 2.92
N ARG A 20 -11.33 -8.54 4.04
CA ARG A 20 -12.76 -8.80 4.28
C ARG A 20 -13.66 -8.13 3.25
N ALA A 21 -13.33 -6.92 2.83
CA ALA A 21 -14.10 -6.23 1.79
C ALA A 21 -14.05 -6.99 0.45
N ILE A 22 -12.88 -7.53 0.07
CA ILE A 22 -12.72 -8.36 -1.12
C ILE A 22 -13.54 -9.66 -0.98
N GLU A 23 -13.38 -10.38 0.13
CA GLU A 23 -14.07 -11.66 0.38
C GLU A 23 -15.59 -11.52 0.41
N ALA A 24 -16.12 -10.41 0.96
CA ALA A 24 -17.55 -10.15 1.03
C ALA A 24 -18.16 -9.67 -0.30
N THR A 25 -17.34 -9.31 -1.30
CA THR A 25 -17.81 -8.75 -2.57
C THR A 25 -18.06 -9.87 -3.59
N ALA A 26 -19.34 -10.08 -3.95
CA ALA A 26 -19.73 -11.05 -4.98
C ALA A 26 -19.92 -10.43 -6.38
N ASP A 27 -20.13 -9.11 -6.47
CA ASP A 27 -20.30 -8.41 -7.74
C ASP A 27 -18.94 -8.22 -8.45
N PRO A 28 -18.73 -8.79 -9.66
CA PRO A 28 -17.49 -8.64 -10.40
C PRO A 28 -17.13 -7.18 -10.72
N ALA A 29 -18.12 -6.31 -10.93
CA ALA A 29 -17.87 -4.90 -11.20
C ALA A 29 -17.30 -4.20 -9.95
N GLN A 30 -17.82 -4.52 -8.77
CA GLN A 30 -17.30 -4.01 -7.49
C GLN A 30 -15.91 -4.56 -7.19
N LEU A 31 -15.64 -5.85 -7.45
CA LEU A 31 -14.29 -6.41 -7.32
C LEU A 31 -13.30 -5.70 -8.24
N GLN A 32 -13.70 -5.38 -9.48
CA GLN A 32 -12.85 -4.63 -10.40
C GLN A 32 -12.55 -3.21 -9.88
N MET A 33 -13.52 -2.55 -9.25
CA MET A 33 -13.31 -1.24 -8.63
C MET A 33 -12.31 -1.32 -7.46
N ILE A 34 -12.48 -2.29 -6.56
CA ILE A 34 -11.55 -2.51 -5.43
C ILE A 34 -10.14 -2.79 -5.96
N ALA A 35 -10.00 -3.64 -6.98
CA ALA A 35 -8.71 -3.94 -7.59
C ALA A 35 -8.02 -2.69 -8.15
N LYS A 36 -8.76 -1.81 -8.83
CA LYS A 36 -8.23 -0.53 -9.35
C LYS A 36 -7.77 0.41 -8.23
N GLN A 37 -8.53 0.47 -7.13
CA GLN A 37 -8.17 1.28 -5.96
C GLN A 37 -6.88 0.78 -5.31
N LEU A 38 -6.74 -0.54 -5.12
CA LEU A 38 -5.54 -1.16 -4.58
C LEU A 38 -4.32 -0.91 -5.48
N LEU A 39 -4.48 -1.03 -6.81
CA LEU A 39 -3.43 -0.75 -7.77
C LEU A 39 -2.95 0.71 -7.68
N HIS A 40 -3.88 1.65 -7.59
CA HIS A 40 -3.56 3.08 -7.44
C HIS A 40 -2.84 3.37 -6.12
N ALA A 41 -3.30 2.77 -5.01
CA ALA A 41 -2.68 2.93 -3.71
C ALA A 41 -1.24 2.39 -3.70
N TRP A 42 -1.00 1.22 -4.30
CA TRP A 42 0.33 0.63 -4.43
C TRP A 42 1.28 1.53 -5.24
N GLN A 43 0.84 2.02 -6.40
CA GLN A 43 1.66 2.93 -7.21
C GLN A 43 1.98 4.23 -6.46
N SER A 44 1.01 4.77 -5.72
CA SER A 44 1.17 5.98 -4.93
C SER A 44 2.20 5.77 -3.81
N GLN A 45 2.14 4.63 -3.11
CA GLN A 45 3.13 4.29 -2.08
C GLN A 45 4.53 4.11 -2.69
N ARG A 46 4.64 3.44 -3.85
CA ARG A 46 5.91 3.28 -4.55
C ARG A 46 6.51 4.62 -4.93
N ALA A 47 5.71 5.52 -5.52
CA ALA A 47 6.13 6.86 -5.88
C ALA A 47 6.58 7.70 -4.66
N ALA A 48 5.87 7.59 -3.54
CA ALA A 48 6.25 8.26 -2.29
C ALA A 48 7.59 7.72 -1.75
N THR A 49 7.78 6.40 -1.73
CA THR A 49 9.04 5.77 -1.31
C THR A 49 10.20 6.19 -2.22
N ASP A 50 10.00 6.15 -3.55
CA ASP A 50 11.00 6.60 -4.52
C ASP A 50 11.37 8.08 -4.31
N TRP A 51 10.39 8.93 -4.01
CA TRP A 51 10.60 10.34 -3.71
C TRP A 51 11.42 10.54 -2.43
N VAL A 52 11.10 9.84 -1.34
CA VAL A 52 11.87 9.91 -0.08
C VAL A 52 13.31 9.44 -0.28
N ILE A 53 13.52 8.34 -1.02
CA ILE A 53 14.86 7.83 -1.31
C ILE A 53 15.69 8.87 -2.08
N ARG A 54 15.11 9.48 -3.12
CA ARG A 54 15.78 10.55 -3.89
C ARG A 54 16.08 11.78 -3.03
N GLN A 55 15.17 12.16 -2.15
CA GLN A 55 15.38 13.28 -1.23
C GLN A 55 16.54 13.02 -0.27
N ASN A 56 16.63 11.80 0.30
CA ASN A 56 17.72 11.41 1.19
C ASN A 56 19.07 11.34 0.48
N GLN A 57 19.09 10.96 -0.81
CA GLN A 57 20.30 10.99 -1.64
C GLN A 57 20.75 12.42 -1.99
N GLY A 58 19.81 13.35 -2.18
CA GLY A 58 20.11 14.76 -2.44
C GLY A 58 20.55 15.58 -1.21
N LEU A 59 20.35 15.07 0.01
CA LEU A 59 20.75 15.71 1.27
C LEU A 59 22.17 15.36 1.73
N SER A 60 22.95 14.63 0.92
CA SER A 60 24.33 14.20 1.24
C SER A 60 25.40 15.16 0.69
N ILE A 61 25.24 16.47 0.93
CA ILE A 61 26.24 17.51 0.60
C ILE A 61 26.75 18.15 1.88
#